data_AF-A0A8S4RMU8-F1
#
_entry.id   AF-A0A8S4RMU8-F1
#
_cell.length_a   1.000
_cell.length_b   1.000
_cell.length_c   1.000
_cell.angle_alpha   90.00
_cell.angle_beta   90.00
_cell.angle_gamma   90.00
#
_symmetry.space_group_name_H-M   'P 1'
#
loop_
_entity.id
_entity.type
_entity.pdbx_description
1 polymer ?
#
loop_
_entity_poly.entity_id
_entity_poly.type
_entity_poly.pdbx_seq_one_letter_code
_entity_poly.pdbx_strand_id
1 'polypeptide(L)'
;MSIRPLSPELAEKARVELNEDPNRIPSDLQHIKDWLAKQPHIYARTDDQWLIAFLRGCKYSLERTKEKLDLYYTLRSISPELYSFKHDDPLFDELMDLGVYVLMPKTETPDSPRVAIMRIGKVNPGKITMLHVFGMTLITQKIAMMEDDNAMVAGVKIIMDLEGVTMAHILHMTPSVMKKMSVQSQDAAPLRLKGAHYINCPAALEKIINLMKSMLNEKNRNRLYVHGQNLDSLYQHIPKYLLPEEYGGDGGPIRAITDSWKAKRWQYSSWLEEDMKYKTDESKRPGTPKTAESLFGIEGSFRQLEFD
;
A
#
# COMPACT_ATOMS: atom_id res chain seq x y z
N MET A 1 -17.29 -16.18 3.98
CA MET A 1 -16.03 -16.92 3.79
C MET A 1 -15.43 -17.18 5.15
N SER A 2 -14.97 -18.39 5.43
CA SER A 2 -14.19 -18.69 6.63
C SER A 2 -12.87 -17.90 6.60
N ILE A 3 -12.48 -17.33 7.73
CA ILE A 3 -11.17 -16.68 7.90
C ILE A 3 -10.09 -17.72 7.62
N ARG A 4 -9.09 -17.35 6.83
CA ARG A 4 -8.00 -18.26 6.47
C ARG A 4 -7.12 -18.53 7.70
N PRO A 5 -6.82 -19.81 8.00
CA PRO A 5 -5.95 -20.14 9.13
C PRO A 5 -4.51 -19.69 8.87
N LEU A 6 -3.86 -19.20 9.92
CA LEU A 6 -2.44 -18.86 9.91
C LEU A 6 -1.58 -20.13 10.03
N SER A 7 -0.36 -20.09 9.47
CA SER A 7 0.66 -21.09 9.83
C SER A 7 1.01 -20.97 11.32
N PRO A 8 1.55 -22.02 11.97
CA PRO A 8 1.92 -21.97 13.38
C PRO A 8 2.85 -20.80 13.73
N GLU A 9 3.83 -20.51 12.87
CA GLU A 9 4.81 -19.44 13.07
C GLU A 9 4.15 -18.05 12.97
N LEU A 10 3.26 -17.86 11.99
CA LEU A 10 2.48 -16.64 11.86
C LEU A 10 1.47 -16.49 13.01
N ALA A 11 0.84 -17.57 13.47
CA ALA A 11 -0.08 -17.52 14.60
C ALA A 11 0.64 -17.06 15.87
N GLU A 12 1.83 -17.59 16.16
CA GLU A 12 2.62 -17.15 17.31
C GLU A 12 3.07 -15.69 17.16
N LYS A 13 3.53 -15.29 15.97
CA LYS A 13 3.87 -13.88 15.70
C LYS A 13 2.68 -12.95 15.86
N ALA A 14 1.50 -13.35 15.38
CA ALA A 14 0.27 -12.57 15.52
C ALA A 14 -0.13 -12.41 17.00
N ARG A 15 -0.03 -13.49 17.78
CA ARG A 15 -0.28 -13.48 19.22
C ARG A 15 0.66 -12.51 19.94
N VAL A 16 1.96 -12.58 19.66
CA VAL A 16 3.00 -11.79 20.35
C VAL A 16 3.05 -10.34 19.89
N GLU A 17 3.02 -10.06 18.58
CA GLU A 17 3.23 -8.71 18.05
C GLU A 17 1.92 -7.90 17.87
N LEU A 18 0.80 -8.60 17.65
CA LEU A 18 -0.49 -8.02 17.25
C LEU A 18 -1.59 -8.19 18.28
N ASN A 19 -1.35 -8.95 19.35
CA ASN A 19 -2.37 -9.30 20.34
C ASN A 19 -3.56 -10.06 19.71
N GLU A 20 -3.32 -10.82 18.64
CA GLU A 20 -4.35 -11.68 18.03
C GLU A 20 -4.66 -12.84 18.97
N ASP A 21 -5.90 -12.89 19.46
CA ASP A 21 -6.43 -13.99 20.27
C ASP A 21 -7.56 -14.67 19.47
N PRO A 22 -7.38 -15.93 19.04
CA PRO A 22 -8.38 -16.67 18.27
C PRO A 22 -9.77 -16.71 18.92
N ASN A 23 -9.86 -16.68 20.26
CA ASN A 23 -11.13 -16.70 20.97
C ASN A 23 -11.89 -15.37 20.89
N ARG A 24 -11.17 -14.26 20.65
CA ARG A 24 -11.74 -12.92 20.55
C ARG A 24 -12.07 -12.50 19.12
N ILE A 25 -11.55 -13.21 18.11
CA ILE A 25 -11.77 -12.89 16.70
C ILE A 25 -13.27 -12.73 16.37
N PRO A 26 -14.17 -13.65 16.75
CA PRO A 26 -15.59 -13.51 16.41
C PRO A 26 -16.24 -12.26 17.02
N SER A 27 -15.95 -11.97 18.29
CA SER A 27 -16.51 -10.79 18.97
C SER A 27 -15.94 -9.48 18.43
N ASP A 28 -14.63 -9.43 18.16
CA ASP A 28 -13.96 -8.24 17.64
C ASP A 28 -14.47 -7.92 16.22
N LEU A 29 -14.68 -8.93 15.38
CA LEU A 29 -15.31 -8.76 14.06
C LEU A 29 -16.73 -8.24 14.16
N GLN A 30 -17.55 -8.84 15.04
CA GLN A 30 -18.94 -8.39 15.22
C GLN A 30 -18.99 -6.94 15.70
N HIS A 31 -18.12 -6.55 16.63
CA HIS A 31 -18.04 -5.17 17.12
C HIS A 31 -17.72 -4.17 16.01
N ILE A 32 -16.77 -4.49 15.12
CA ILE A 32 -16.45 -3.63 13.98
C ILE A 32 -17.61 -3.54 12.99
N LYS A 33 -18.29 -4.66 12.69
CA LYS A 33 -19.47 -4.67 11.81
C LYS A 33 -20.62 -3.85 12.38
N ASP A 34 -20.92 -4.01 13.67
CA ASP A 34 -21.96 -3.26 14.38
C ASP A 34 -21.64 -1.76 14.40
N TRP A 35 -20.36 -1.41 14.57
CA TRP A 35 -19.92 -0.02 14.49
C TRP A 35 -20.11 0.55 13.08
N LEU A 36 -19.67 -0.17 12.04
CA LEU A 36 -19.83 0.23 10.63
C LEU A 36 -21.31 0.44 10.26
N ALA A 37 -22.21 -0.45 10.71
CA ALA A 37 -23.65 -0.33 10.47
C ALA A 37 -24.27 0.94 11.09
N LYS A 38 -23.61 1.54 12.09
CA LYS A 38 -24.02 2.78 12.75
C LYS A 38 -23.38 4.04 12.14
N GLN A 39 -22.53 3.91 11.12
CA GLN A 39 -21.88 5.05 10.47
C GLN A 39 -22.65 5.46 9.20
N PRO A 40 -23.50 6.50 9.23
CA PRO A 40 -24.36 6.86 8.10
C PRO A 40 -23.59 7.35 6.87
N HIS A 41 -22.33 7.79 7.05
CA HIS A 41 -21.48 8.27 5.97
C HIS A 41 -20.57 7.20 5.38
N ILE A 42 -20.41 6.02 5.99
CA ILE A 42 -19.46 5.01 5.49
C ILE A 42 -20.21 3.91 4.76
N TYR A 43 -19.91 3.72 3.48
CA TYR A 43 -20.26 2.51 2.76
C TYR A 43 -19.02 1.62 2.64
N ALA A 44 -18.98 0.55 3.44
CA ALA A 44 -17.79 -0.29 3.64
C ALA A 44 -18.00 -1.75 3.23
N ARG A 45 -16.88 -2.41 2.90
CA ARG A 45 -16.78 -3.87 2.76
C ARG A 45 -16.76 -4.51 4.15
N THR A 46 -17.53 -5.57 4.35
CA THR A 46 -17.69 -6.23 5.66
C THR A 46 -17.29 -7.72 5.65
N ASP A 47 -16.57 -8.17 4.61
CA ASP A 47 -16.00 -9.51 4.57
C ASP A 47 -15.07 -9.74 5.78
N ASP A 48 -15.17 -10.90 6.43
CA ASP A 48 -14.38 -11.20 7.63
C ASP A 48 -12.87 -11.10 7.38
N GLN A 49 -12.39 -11.70 6.28
CA GLN A 49 -10.97 -11.66 5.92
C GLN A 49 -10.48 -10.22 5.66
N TRP A 50 -11.33 -9.36 5.09
CA TRP A 50 -11.02 -7.94 4.87
C TRP A 50 -10.89 -7.21 6.20
N LEU A 51 -11.84 -7.40 7.11
CA LEU A 51 -11.82 -6.76 8.43
C LEU A 51 -10.66 -7.30 9.30
N ILE A 52 -10.30 -8.58 9.18
CA ILE A 52 -9.12 -9.17 9.82
C ILE A 52 -7.83 -8.46 9.39
N ALA A 53 -7.69 -8.10 8.12
CA ALA A 53 -6.53 -7.32 7.66
C ALA A 53 -6.41 -5.99 8.43
N PHE A 54 -7.53 -5.27 8.64
CA PHE A 54 -7.53 -4.03 9.42
C PHE A 54 -7.28 -4.25 10.91
N LEU A 55 -7.84 -5.30 11.51
CA LEU A 55 -7.57 -5.67 12.91
C LEU A 55 -6.08 -5.97 13.11
N ARG A 56 -5.48 -6.81 12.25
CA ARG A 56 -4.04 -7.14 12.26
C ARG A 56 -3.17 -5.90 12.06
N GLY A 57 -3.51 -5.05 11.08
CA GLY A 57 -2.83 -3.79 10.83
C GLY A 57 -2.83 -2.83 12.03
N CYS A 58 -3.88 -2.91 12.87
CA CYS A 58 -4.07 -2.11 14.07
C CYS A 58 -3.71 -2.83 15.37
N LYS A 59 -3.10 -4.02 15.31
CA LYS A 59 -2.76 -4.84 16.48
C LYS A 59 -3.96 -5.12 17.40
N TYR A 60 -5.11 -5.43 16.78
CA TYR A 60 -6.38 -5.73 17.45
C TYR A 60 -6.89 -4.61 18.39
N SER A 61 -6.44 -3.37 18.18
CA SER A 61 -7.02 -2.20 18.83
C SER A 61 -8.27 -1.76 18.08
N LEU A 62 -9.45 -2.03 18.64
CA LEU A 62 -10.74 -1.74 18.01
C LEU A 62 -10.89 -0.24 17.65
N GLU A 63 -10.48 0.67 18.54
CA GLU A 63 -10.56 2.11 18.26
C GLU A 63 -9.67 2.51 17.08
N ARG A 64 -8.42 2.03 17.03
CA ARG A 64 -7.54 2.29 15.87
C ARG A 64 -8.07 1.67 14.59
N THR A 65 -8.70 0.50 14.67
CA THR A 65 -9.35 -0.13 13.51
C THR A 65 -10.50 0.73 12.98
N LYS A 66 -11.34 1.30 13.84
CA LYS A 66 -12.41 2.22 13.46
C LYS A 66 -11.85 3.49 12.78
N GLU A 67 -10.87 4.13 13.40
CA GLU A 67 -10.21 5.33 12.84
C GLU A 67 -9.61 5.05 11.46
N LYS A 68 -8.91 3.92 11.32
CA LYS A 68 -8.27 3.53 10.07
C LYS A 68 -9.27 3.18 8.98
N LEU A 69 -10.36 2.46 9.30
CA LEU A 69 -11.43 2.17 8.34
C LEU A 69 -12.13 3.44 7.87
N ASP A 70 -12.46 4.35 8.78
CA ASP A 70 -13.05 5.65 8.43
C ASP A 70 -12.14 6.42 7.49
N LEU A 71 -10.86 6.57 7.84
CA LEU A 71 -9.88 7.26 6.98
C LEU A 71 -9.70 6.57 5.63
N TYR A 72 -9.63 5.23 5.60
CA TYR A 72 -9.49 4.46 4.36
C TYR A 72 -10.61 4.75 3.37
N TYR A 73 -11.87 4.69 3.80
CA TYR A 73 -13.00 4.99 2.91
C TYR A 73 -13.14 6.47 2.61
N THR A 74 -12.76 7.35 3.55
CA THR A 74 -12.75 8.81 3.36
C THR A 74 -11.81 9.22 2.23
N LEU A 75 -10.59 8.65 2.19
CA LEU A 75 -9.63 8.96 1.13
C LEU A 75 -10.13 8.60 -0.26
N ARG A 76 -11.01 7.60 -0.38
CA ARG A 76 -11.61 7.23 -1.68
C ARG A 76 -12.59 8.27 -2.20
N SER A 77 -13.20 9.05 -1.30
CA SER A 77 -14.08 10.16 -1.64
C SER A 77 -13.33 11.48 -1.85
N ILE A 78 -12.30 11.74 -1.03
CA ILE A 78 -11.59 13.03 -1.01
C ILE A 78 -10.37 13.05 -1.94
N SER A 79 -9.83 11.90 -2.31
CA SER A 79 -8.72 11.77 -3.26
C SER A 79 -9.01 10.70 -4.31
N PRO A 80 -10.12 10.84 -5.08
CA PRO A 80 -10.54 9.85 -6.06
C PRO A 80 -9.48 9.59 -7.14
N GLU A 81 -8.59 10.56 -7.41
CA GLU A 81 -7.48 10.43 -8.34
C GLU A 81 -6.44 9.36 -7.93
N LEU A 82 -6.34 9.00 -6.65
CA LEU A 82 -5.50 7.87 -6.22
C LEU A 82 -6.13 6.50 -6.56
N TYR A 83 -7.45 6.47 -6.77
CA TYR A 83 -8.24 5.24 -6.93
C TYR A 83 -8.93 5.17 -8.29
N SER A 84 -8.58 6.05 -9.24
CA SER A 84 -9.19 6.11 -10.57
C SER A 84 -8.75 4.97 -11.48
N PHE A 85 -7.56 4.41 -11.24
CA PHE A 85 -7.02 3.28 -11.99
C PHE A 85 -7.84 2.01 -11.70
N LYS A 86 -8.34 1.38 -12.75
CA LYS A 86 -9.21 0.20 -12.65
C LYS A 86 -8.44 -1.09 -12.95
N HIS A 87 -8.98 -2.21 -12.48
CA HIS A 87 -8.36 -3.53 -12.66
C HIS A 87 -8.41 -4.04 -14.10
N ASP A 88 -9.37 -3.56 -14.88
CA ASP A 88 -9.62 -3.86 -16.29
C ASP A 88 -8.95 -2.83 -17.23
N ASP A 89 -8.23 -1.85 -16.69
CA ASP A 89 -7.46 -0.90 -17.48
C ASP A 89 -6.37 -1.65 -18.27
N PRO A 90 -6.27 -1.48 -19.61
CA PRO A 90 -5.23 -2.13 -20.41
C PRO A 90 -3.81 -1.81 -19.93
N LEU A 91 -3.58 -0.66 -19.29
CA LEU A 91 -2.29 -0.30 -18.72
C LEU A 91 -1.88 -1.23 -17.57
N PHE A 92 -2.80 -1.97 -16.94
CA PHE A 92 -2.43 -2.93 -15.89
C PHE A 92 -1.51 -4.00 -16.46
N ASP A 93 -1.82 -4.54 -17.64
CA ASP A 93 -0.97 -5.53 -18.31
C ASP A 93 0.37 -4.92 -18.73
N GLU A 94 0.37 -3.72 -19.28
CA GLU A 94 1.61 -3.02 -19.65
C GLU A 94 2.53 -2.81 -18.43
N LEU A 95 1.98 -2.37 -17.29
CA LEU A 95 2.71 -2.16 -16.04
C LEU A 95 3.29 -3.47 -15.48
N MET A 96 2.51 -4.56 -15.52
CA MET A 96 2.96 -5.88 -15.08
C MET A 96 4.01 -6.47 -16.01
N ASP A 97 3.86 -6.27 -17.32
CA ASP A 97 4.80 -6.73 -18.34
C ASP A 97 6.16 -6.04 -18.24
N LEU A 98 6.15 -4.75 -17.91
CA LEU A 98 7.36 -3.96 -17.59
C LEU A 98 7.98 -4.34 -16.24
N GLY A 99 7.29 -5.11 -15.41
CA GLY A 99 7.76 -5.50 -14.07
C GLY A 99 7.82 -4.33 -13.08
N VAL A 100 6.91 -3.36 -13.19
CA VAL A 100 6.93 -2.14 -12.38
C VAL A 100 6.72 -2.43 -10.90
N TYR A 101 5.90 -3.41 -10.56
CA TYR A 101 5.66 -3.86 -9.20
C TYR A 101 5.76 -5.38 -9.11
N VAL A 102 6.60 -5.87 -8.20
CA VAL A 102 6.87 -7.31 -8.02
C VAL A 102 6.71 -7.65 -6.56
N LEU A 103 5.63 -8.37 -6.19
CA LEU A 103 5.48 -8.93 -4.84
C LEU A 103 6.08 -10.34 -4.81
N MET A 104 7.15 -10.52 -4.05
CA MET A 104 7.94 -11.75 -4.07
C MET A 104 7.14 -12.94 -3.52
N PRO A 105 7.11 -14.09 -4.22
CA PRO A 105 6.26 -15.22 -3.82
C PRO A 105 6.73 -15.91 -2.54
N LYS A 106 8.02 -15.78 -2.19
CA LYS A 106 8.64 -16.41 -1.01
C LYS A 106 8.99 -15.37 0.05
N THR A 107 9.11 -15.83 1.29
CA THR A 107 9.68 -15.09 2.42
C THR A 107 10.95 -15.78 2.90
N GLU A 108 11.77 -15.06 3.68
CA GLU A 108 13.00 -15.59 4.28
C GLU A 108 12.72 -16.77 5.22
N THR A 109 11.75 -16.58 6.12
CA THR A 109 11.20 -17.59 7.03
C THR A 109 9.68 -17.61 6.91
N PRO A 110 8.97 -18.65 7.40
CA PRO A 110 7.51 -18.70 7.39
C PRO A 110 6.81 -17.50 8.04
N ASP A 111 7.47 -16.81 8.97
CA ASP A 111 6.94 -15.64 9.70
C ASP A 111 7.59 -14.31 9.28
N SER A 112 8.40 -14.32 8.21
CA SER A 112 9.08 -13.13 7.73
C SER A 112 8.16 -12.18 6.96
N PRO A 113 8.48 -10.87 6.93
CA PRO A 113 7.78 -9.89 6.10
C PRO A 113 7.85 -10.26 4.61
N ARG A 114 6.80 -9.90 3.87
CA ARG A 114 6.79 -9.99 2.41
C ARG A 114 7.74 -8.95 1.81
N VAL A 115 8.43 -9.28 0.73
CA VAL A 115 9.27 -8.34 -0.02
C VAL A 115 8.54 -7.89 -1.28
N ALA A 116 8.53 -6.59 -1.55
CA ALA A 116 8.04 -6.02 -2.80
C ALA A 116 9.15 -5.21 -3.47
N ILE A 117 9.17 -5.16 -4.80
CA ILE A 117 10.10 -4.34 -5.59
C ILE A 117 9.28 -3.40 -6.47
N MET A 118 9.62 -2.10 -6.46
CA MET A 118 9.05 -1.09 -7.34
C MET A 118 10.13 -0.57 -8.28
N ARG A 119 9.94 -0.72 -9.60
CA ARG A 119 10.89 -0.38 -10.66
C ARG A 119 10.39 0.81 -11.47
N ILE A 120 10.42 1.98 -10.87
CA ILE A 120 9.74 3.17 -11.40
C ILE A 120 10.32 3.61 -12.76
N GLY A 121 11.63 3.50 -12.97
CA GLY A 121 12.26 3.91 -14.22
C GLY A 121 11.95 3.03 -15.44
N LYS A 122 11.12 1.98 -15.28
CA LYS A 122 10.68 1.13 -16.41
C LYS A 122 9.49 1.72 -17.17
N VAL A 123 8.77 2.69 -16.60
CA VAL A 123 7.63 3.30 -17.28
C VAL A 123 8.07 4.44 -18.19
N ASN A 124 7.30 4.72 -19.25
CA ASN A 124 7.47 5.95 -20.02
C ASN A 124 6.67 7.08 -19.33
N PRO A 125 7.33 8.10 -18.73
CA PRO A 125 6.64 9.14 -17.97
C PRO A 125 5.81 10.08 -18.85
N GLY A 126 5.93 10.04 -20.18
CA GLY A 126 5.05 10.76 -21.10
C GLY A 126 3.70 10.07 -21.33
N LYS A 127 3.57 8.79 -20.93
CA LYS A 127 2.35 7.98 -21.12
C LYS A 127 1.76 7.50 -19.79
N ILE A 128 2.64 7.11 -18.86
CA ILE A 128 2.26 6.48 -17.59
C ILE A 128 2.67 7.43 -16.46
N THR A 129 1.67 7.89 -15.71
CA THR A 129 1.89 8.75 -14.55
C THR A 129 2.16 7.91 -13.30
N MET A 130 2.69 8.56 -12.26
CA MET A 130 2.86 7.92 -10.94
C MET A 130 1.53 7.54 -10.28
N LEU A 131 0.42 8.19 -10.67
CA LEU A 131 -0.92 7.79 -10.22
C LEU A 131 -1.37 6.47 -10.83
N HIS A 132 -1.01 6.17 -12.09
CA HIS A 132 -1.27 4.85 -12.70
C HIS A 132 -0.49 3.75 -11.97
N VAL A 133 0.80 3.98 -11.71
CA VAL A 133 1.64 3.04 -10.96
C VAL A 133 1.05 2.79 -9.58
N PHE A 134 0.71 3.86 -8.84
CA PHE A 134 0.12 3.75 -7.52
C PHE A 134 -1.25 3.07 -7.52
N GLY A 135 -2.13 3.38 -8.48
CA GLY A 135 -3.42 2.72 -8.60
C GLY A 135 -3.31 1.21 -8.84
N MET A 136 -2.36 0.79 -9.69
CA MET A 136 -2.03 -0.62 -9.91
C MET A 136 -1.49 -1.30 -8.64
N THR A 137 -0.63 -0.62 -7.86
CA THR A 137 -0.17 -1.16 -6.57
C THR A 137 -1.29 -1.27 -5.55
N LEU A 138 -2.25 -0.33 -5.53
CA LEU A 138 -3.42 -0.42 -4.66
C LEU A 138 -4.33 -1.61 -4.98
N ILE A 139 -4.53 -1.92 -6.26
CA ILE A 139 -5.29 -3.11 -6.67
C ILE A 139 -4.57 -4.37 -6.19
N THR A 140 -3.27 -4.48 -6.47
CA THR A 140 -2.45 -5.63 -6.05
C THR A 140 -2.43 -5.79 -4.53
N GLN A 141 -2.32 -4.67 -3.81
CA GLN A 141 -2.38 -4.62 -2.35
C GLN A 141 -3.71 -5.14 -1.80
N LYS A 142 -4.85 -4.77 -2.39
CA LYS A 142 -6.17 -5.24 -1.92
C LYS A 142 -6.29 -6.75 -2.04
N ILE A 143 -5.83 -7.32 -3.15
CA ILE A 143 -5.78 -8.78 -3.32
C ILE A 143 -4.82 -9.39 -2.28
N ALA A 144 -3.63 -8.81 -2.08
CA ALA A 144 -2.68 -9.29 -1.08
C ALA A 144 -3.25 -9.22 0.36
N MET A 145 -4.09 -8.25 0.69
CA MET A 145 -4.79 -8.21 1.98
C MET A 145 -5.74 -9.40 2.17
N MET A 146 -6.29 -9.92 1.07
CA MET A 146 -7.17 -11.10 1.08
C MET A 146 -6.40 -12.42 1.01
N GLU A 147 -5.18 -12.43 0.45
CA GLU A 147 -4.42 -13.65 0.11
C GLU A 147 -3.04 -13.81 0.77
N ASP A 148 -2.48 -12.81 1.45
CA ASP A 148 -1.11 -12.86 1.97
C ASP A 148 -1.03 -12.61 3.49
N ASP A 149 -1.06 -13.70 4.25
CA ASP A 149 -0.99 -13.64 5.71
C ASP A 149 0.38 -13.15 6.21
N ASN A 150 1.48 -13.41 5.49
CA ASN A 150 2.80 -12.84 5.83
C ASN A 150 2.77 -11.31 5.73
N ALA A 151 2.20 -10.76 4.66
CA ALA A 151 2.07 -9.31 4.53
C ALA A 151 1.23 -8.71 5.67
N MET A 152 0.14 -9.38 6.09
CA MET A 152 -0.73 -8.88 7.16
C MET A 152 -0.10 -9.02 8.56
N VAL A 153 0.53 -10.16 8.83
CA VAL A 153 1.02 -10.53 10.17
C VAL A 153 2.49 -10.19 10.40
N ALA A 154 3.33 -10.23 9.37
CA ALA A 154 4.74 -9.88 9.46
C ALA A 154 5.06 -8.51 8.82
N GLY A 155 4.18 -7.97 7.98
CA GLY A 155 4.39 -6.69 7.30
C GLY A 155 5.13 -6.83 5.98
N VAL A 156 5.59 -5.70 5.44
CA VAL A 156 6.20 -5.64 4.10
C VAL A 156 7.52 -4.85 4.13
N LYS A 157 8.55 -5.36 3.45
CA LYS A 157 9.75 -4.61 3.07
C LYS A 157 9.64 -4.23 1.59
N ILE A 158 9.89 -2.97 1.25
CA ILE A 158 9.77 -2.46 -0.12
C ILE A 158 11.16 -2.07 -0.62
N ILE A 159 11.55 -2.55 -1.79
CA ILE A 159 12.71 -2.09 -2.55
C ILE A 159 12.23 -1.10 -3.59
N MET A 160 12.78 0.11 -3.56
CA MET A 160 12.56 1.16 -4.54
C MET A 160 13.77 1.19 -5.46
N ASP A 161 13.66 0.57 -6.63
CA ASP A 161 14.69 0.62 -7.66
C ASP A 161 14.52 1.89 -8.49
N LEU A 162 15.49 2.79 -8.33
CA LEU A 162 15.50 4.09 -8.98
C LEU A 162 16.33 4.10 -10.27
N GLU A 163 16.80 2.94 -10.73
CA GLU A 163 17.43 2.82 -12.05
C GLU A 163 16.49 3.32 -13.15
N GLY A 164 16.99 4.20 -14.02
CA GLY A 164 16.21 4.77 -15.13
C GLY A 164 15.22 5.88 -14.72
N VAL A 165 15.14 6.24 -13.43
CA VAL A 165 14.30 7.37 -13.00
C VAL A 165 14.88 8.68 -13.51
N THR A 166 14.05 9.44 -14.22
CA THR A 166 14.38 10.75 -14.81
C THR A 166 13.60 11.88 -14.16
N MET A 167 13.97 13.12 -14.45
CA MET A 167 13.22 14.30 -13.97
C MET A 167 11.74 14.28 -14.42
N ALA A 168 11.44 13.73 -15.60
CA ALA A 168 10.06 13.59 -16.07
C ALA A 168 9.21 12.69 -15.16
N HIS A 169 9.80 11.67 -14.53
CA HIS A 169 9.12 10.86 -13.52
C HIS A 169 8.86 11.67 -12.25
N ILE A 170 9.84 12.45 -11.81
CA ILE A 170 9.76 13.27 -10.59
C ILE A 170 8.67 14.33 -10.72
N LEU A 171 8.48 14.91 -11.90
CA LEU A 171 7.44 15.94 -12.13
C LEU A 171 6.02 15.43 -11.85
N HIS A 172 5.77 14.11 -11.95
CA HIS A 172 4.50 13.51 -11.53
C HIS A 172 4.34 13.42 -10.00
N MET A 173 5.43 13.50 -9.24
CA MET A 173 5.47 13.43 -7.78
C MET A 173 5.41 14.83 -7.16
N THR A 174 4.32 15.56 -7.40
CA THR A 174 4.11 16.86 -6.75
C THR A 174 3.99 16.69 -5.22
N PRO A 175 4.28 17.73 -4.41
CA PRO A 175 4.13 17.63 -2.95
C PRO A 175 2.73 17.19 -2.50
N SER A 176 1.69 17.63 -3.21
CA SER A 176 0.30 17.21 -2.98
C SER A 176 0.12 15.71 -3.20
N VAL A 177 0.61 15.19 -4.33
CA VAL A 177 0.54 13.75 -4.65
C VAL A 177 1.33 12.92 -3.64
N MET A 178 2.57 13.33 -3.30
CA MET A 178 3.39 12.66 -2.28
C MET A 178 2.70 12.63 -0.93
N LYS A 179 2.07 13.74 -0.51
CA LYS A 179 1.35 13.82 0.77
C LYS A 179 0.16 12.88 0.79
N LYS A 180 -0.66 12.86 -0.27
CA LYS A 180 -1.81 11.96 -0.40
C LYS A 180 -1.39 10.48 -0.39
N MET A 181 -0.37 10.11 -1.16
CA MET A 181 0.20 8.75 -1.17
C MET A 181 0.74 8.36 0.20
N SER A 182 1.40 9.28 0.91
CA SER A 182 1.95 9.04 2.26
C SER A 182 0.83 8.76 3.26
N VAL A 183 -0.21 9.61 3.31
CA VAL A 183 -1.38 9.41 4.18
C VAL A 183 -2.09 8.09 3.85
N GLN A 184 -2.28 7.79 2.56
CA GLN A 184 -2.86 6.52 2.14
C GLN A 184 -2.05 5.32 2.64
N SER A 185 -0.72 5.35 2.44
CA SER A 185 0.14 4.20 2.70
C SER A 185 0.40 3.96 4.19
N GLN A 186 0.52 5.03 4.99
CA GLN A 186 0.91 4.93 6.39
C GLN A 186 -0.27 5.02 7.37
N ASP A 187 -1.26 5.87 7.08
CA ASP A 187 -2.33 6.21 8.02
C ASP A 187 -3.62 5.42 7.69
N ALA A 188 -3.92 5.19 6.42
CA ALA A 188 -5.15 4.53 5.98
C ALA A 188 -4.99 3.02 5.68
N ALA A 189 -3.92 2.62 5.00
CA ALA A 189 -3.69 1.21 4.70
C ALA A 189 -3.43 0.40 5.98
N PRO A 190 -3.91 -0.85 6.07
CA PRO A 190 -3.62 -1.73 7.21
C PRO A 190 -2.31 -2.51 7.05
N LEU A 191 -1.41 -2.04 6.18
CA LEU A 191 -0.10 -2.64 5.97
C LEU A 191 0.96 -2.01 6.86
N ARG A 192 1.86 -2.85 7.40
CA ARG A 192 2.97 -2.41 8.25
C ARG A 192 4.27 -2.44 7.46
N LEU A 193 4.79 -1.28 7.10
CA LEU A 193 6.13 -1.14 6.54
C LEU A 193 7.17 -1.62 7.55
N LYS A 194 8.03 -2.56 7.17
CA LYS A 194 9.16 -3.06 7.98
C LYS A 194 10.52 -2.57 7.46
N GLY A 195 10.57 -2.03 6.24
CA GLY A 195 11.74 -1.39 5.65
C GLY A 195 11.41 -0.82 4.27
N ALA A 196 11.97 0.34 3.93
CA ALA A 196 11.94 0.93 2.59
C ALA A 196 13.38 1.13 2.12
N HIS A 197 13.78 0.42 1.07
CA HIS A 197 15.15 0.26 0.62
C HIS A 197 15.31 0.87 -0.76
N TYR A 198 15.97 2.02 -0.85
CA TYR A 198 16.21 2.70 -2.11
C TYR A 198 17.54 2.23 -2.68
N ILE A 199 17.53 1.71 -3.91
CA ILE A 199 18.72 1.26 -4.64
C ILE A 199 18.85 2.05 -5.94
N ASN A 200 20.06 2.06 -6.51
CA ASN A 200 20.35 2.74 -7.77
C ASN A 200 19.93 4.22 -7.75
N CYS A 201 19.99 4.87 -6.58
CA CYS A 201 19.55 6.25 -6.40
C CYS A 201 20.57 7.22 -7.02
N PRO A 202 20.23 7.96 -8.09
CA PRO A 202 21.06 9.04 -8.58
C PRO A 202 21.14 10.15 -7.53
N ALA A 203 22.32 10.79 -7.39
CA ALA A 203 22.51 11.91 -6.44
C ALA A 203 21.49 13.04 -6.64
N ALA A 204 21.03 13.27 -7.88
CA ALA A 204 19.99 14.24 -8.20
C ALA A 204 18.64 13.97 -7.52
N LEU A 205 18.37 12.73 -7.10
CA LEU A 205 17.12 12.33 -6.44
C LEU A 205 17.14 12.46 -4.91
N GLU A 206 18.29 12.75 -4.30
CA GLU A 206 18.42 12.86 -2.84
C GLU A 206 17.47 13.91 -2.24
N LYS A 207 17.31 15.05 -2.91
CA LYS A 207 16.39 16.12 -2.47
C LYS A 207 14.93 15.63 -2.42
N ILE A 208 14.51 14.83 -3.40
CA ILE A 208 13.17 14.27 -3.45
C ILE A 208 12.97 13.22 -2.37
N ILE A 209 13.98 12.38 -2.12
CA ILE A 209 13.94 11.42 -1.00
C ILE A 209 13.82 12.15 0.34
N ASN A 210 14.56 13.25 0.52
CA ASN A 210 14.46 14.04 1.75
C ASN A 210 13.08 14.72 1.91
N LEU A 211 12.47 15.16 0.81
CA LEU A 211 11.09 15.65 0.82
C LEU A 211 10.09 14.54 1.16
N MET A 212 10.24 13.34 0.58
CA MET A 212 9.40 12.19 0.96
C MET A 212 9.58 11.85 2.45
N LYS A 213 10.82 11.83 2.96
CA LYS A 213 11.12 11.58 4.38
C LYS A 213 10.41 12.55 5.32
N SER A 214 10.30 13.82 4.96
CA SER A 214 9.64 14.82 5.82
C SER A 214 8.13 14.59 5.95
N MET A 215 7.51 13.92 4.97
CA MET A 215 6.09 13.56 4.99
C MET A 215 5.78 12.28 5.78
N LEU A 216 6.80 11.48 6.08
CA LEU A 216 6.66 10.24 6.86
C LEU A 216 6.65 10.50 8.35
N ASN A 217 5.85 9.71 9.07
CA ASN A 217 5.95 9.63 10.53
C ASN A 217 7.32 9.08 10.97
N GLU A 218 7.72 9.36 12.21
CA GLU A 218 9.05 9.01 12.74
C GLU A 218 9.39 7.53 12.55
N LYS A 219 8.42 6.65 12.84
CA LYS A 219 8.57 5.20 12.71
C LYS A 219 8.92 4.76 11.28
N ASN A 220 8.26 5.31 10.26
CA ASN A 220 8.53 4.98 8.87
C ASN A 220 9.80 5.67 8.36
N ARG A 221 10.08 6.88 8.82
CA ARG A 221 11.32 7.61 8.51
C ARG A 221 12.56 6.84 8.96
N ASN A 222 12.51 6.26 10.17
CA ASN A 222 13.60 5.46 10.74
C ASN A 222 13.74 4.07 10.08
N ARG A 223 12.87 3.73 9.13
CA ARG A 223 12.91 2.47 8.35
C ARG A 223 13.28 2.69 6.90
N LEU A 224 13.76 3.89 6.56
CA LEU A 224 14.21 4.22 5.23
C LEU A 224 15.72 4.07 5.12
N TYR A 225 16.14 3.24 4.18
CA TYR A 225 17.54 2.95 3.88
C TYR A 225 17.82 3.37 2.44
N VAL A 226 18.90 4.13 2.24
CA VAL A 226 19.41 4.43 0.90
C VAL A 226 20.69 3.63 0.73
N HIS A 227 20.69 2.75 -0.24
CA HIS A 227 21.81 1.90 -0.60
C HIS A 227 22.57 2.57 -1.75
N GLY A 228 23.90 2.41 -1.75
CA GLY A 228 24.73 2.83 -2.87
C GLY A 228 24.51 1.94 -4.11
N GLN A 229 25.42 2.05 -5.08
CA GLN A 229 25.38 1.17 -6.27
C GLN A 229 25.70 -0.30 -5.92
N ASN A 230 26.49 -0.52 -4.87
CA ASN A 230 26.71 -1.87 -4.34
C ASN A 230 25.54 -2.26 -3.41
N LEU A 231 24.95 -3.43 -3.68
CA LEU A 231 23.81 -3.98 -2.96
C LEU A 231 24.19 -4.74 -1.67
N ASP A 232 25.47 -4.83 -1.29
CA ASP A 232 25.88 -5.50 -0.04
C ASP A 232 25.13 -5.00 1.20
N SER A 233 24.91 -3.68 1.29
CA SER A 233 24.13 -3.09 2.38
C SER A 233 22.64 -3.44 2.31
N LEU A 234 22.08 -3.71 1.13
CA LEU A 234 20.71 -4.22 0.99
C LEU A 234 20.64 -5.65 1.52
N TYR A 235 21.64 -6.48 1.22
CA TYR A 235 21.66 -7.90 1.60
C TYR A 235 21.71 -8.15 3.11
N GLN A 236 22.11 -7.16 3.90
CA GLN A 236 21.98 -7.18 5.36
C GLN A 236 20.52 -7.11 5.85
N HIS A 237 19.61 -6.63 4.99
CA HIS A 237 18.19 -6.49 5.31
C HIS A 237 17.30 -7.45 4.52
N ILE A 238 17.67 -7.78 3.28
CA ILE A 238 16.90 -8.65 2.38
C ILE A 238 17.90 -9.60 1.71
N PRO A 239 17.91 -10.90 2.08
CA PRO A 239 18.85 -11.86 1.50
C PRO A 239 18.76 -11.92 -0.02
N LYS A 240 19.92 -12.00 -0.68
CA LYS A 240 20.03 -12.01 -2.14
C LYS A 240 19.18 -13.11 -2.80
N TYR A 241 19.16 -14.32 -2.23
CA TYR A 241 18.42 -15.45 -2.81
C TYR A 241 16.91 -15.21 -2.89
N LEU A 242 16.35 -14.27 -2.12
CA LEU A 242 14.92 -13.92 -2.20
C LEU A 242 14.60 -12.99 -3.37
N LEU A 243 15.60 -12.31 -3.94
CA LEU A 243 15.39 -11.38 -5.04
C LEU A 243 15.18 -12.14 -6.36
N PRO A 244 14.54 -11.51 -7.37
CA PRO A 244 14.40 -12.11 -8.69
C PRO A 244 15.74 -12.37 -9.37
N GLU A 245 15.70 -13.20 -10.41
CA GLU A 245 16.87 -13.52 -11.26
C GLU A 245 17.52 -12.27 -11.87
N GLU A 246 16.70 -11.26 -12.21
CA GLU A 246 17.15 -9.96 -12.74
C GLU A 246 17.97 -9.14 -11.72
N TYR A 247 17.93 -9.51 -10.44
CA TYR A 247 18.76 -8.96 -9.37
C TYR A 247 19.83 -9.98 -8.88
N GLY A 248 20.00 -11.07 -9.64
CA GLY A 248 20.96 -12.15 -9.36
C GLY A 248 20.55 -13.06 -8.20
N GLY A 249 19.28 -13.08 -7.80
CA GLY A 249 18.76 -13.98 -6.77
C GLY A 249 18.06 -15.22 -7.35
N ASP A 250 17.43 -16.00 -6.46
CA ASP A 250 16.77 -17.28 -6.75
C ASP A 250 15.23 -17.19 -6.58
N GLY A 251 14.68 -15.98 -6.54
CA GLY A 251 13.26 -15.68 -6.37
C GLY A 251 12.40 -16.00 -7.60
N GLY A 252 13.02 -16.46 -8.69
CA GLY A 252 12.42 -16.68 -10.01
C GLY A 252 12.45 -15.42 -10.89
N PRO A 253 12.08 -15.55 -12.17
CA PRO A 253 12.09 -14.42 -13.10
C PRO A 253 10.92 -13.48 -12.81
N ILE A 254 11.15 -12.16 -12.89
CA ILE A 254 10.11 -11.13 -12.66
C ILE A 254 8.87 -11.42 -13.51
N ARG A 255 9.06 -11.81 -14.77
CA ARG A 255 7.95 -12.06 -15.69
C ARG A 255 6.98 -13.15 -15.19
N ALA A 256 7.50 -14.25 -14.64
CA ALA A 256 6.64 -15.31 -14.10
C ALA A 256 5.84 -14.82 -12.89
N ILE A 257 6.46 -14.00 -12.04
CA ILE A 257 5.79 -13.39 -10.88
C ILE A 257 4.68 -12.46 -11.36
N THR A 258 4.95 -11.56 -12.30
CA THR A 258 3.96 -10.60 -12.78
C THR A 258 2.84 -11.25 -13.60
N ASP A 259 3.14 -12.30 -14.37
CA ASP A 259 2.14 -13.13 -15.06
C ASP A 259 1.16 -13.77 -14.07
N SER A 260 1.64 -14.25 -12.92
CA SER A 260 0.77 -14.80 -11.87
C SER A 260 -0.17 -13.73 -11.29
N TRP A 261 0.30 -12.50 -11.11
CA TRP A 261 -0.52 -11.37 -10.65
C TRP A 261 -1.53 -10.91 -11.68
N LYS A 262 -1.18 -10.97 -12.97
CA LYS A 262 -2.14 -10.72 -14.06
C LYS A 262 -3.29 -11.73 -14.04
N ALA A 263 -3.00 -13.02 -13.90
CA ALA A 263 -4.05 -14.03 -13.76
C ALA A 263 -4.88 -13.82 -12.48
N LYS A 264 -4.20 -13.50 -11.37
CA LYS A 264 -4.84 -13.26 -10.08
C LYS A 264 -5.82 -12.08 -10.11
N ARG A 265 -5.48 -10.97 -10.78
CA ARG A 265 -6.38 -9.81 -10.90
C ARG A 265 -7.72 -10.20 -11.52
N TRP A 266 -7.71 -11.10 -12.51
CA TRP A 266 -8.91 -11.56 -13.19
C TRP A 266 -9.74 -12.52 -12.33
N GLN A 267 -9.09 -13.33 -11.48
CA GLN A 267 -9.79 -14.14 -10.48
C GLN A 267 -10.56 -13.27 -9.48
N TYR A 268 -10.10 -12.03 -9.26
CA TYR A 268 -10.70 -11.05 -8.36
C TYR A 268 -11.55 -9.99 -9.06
N SER A 269 -11.83 -10.09 -10.37
CA SER A 269 -12.49 -9.02 -11.15
C SER A 269 -13.80 -8.55 -10.51
N SER A 270 -14.75 -9.45 -10.28
CA SER A 270 -16.04 -9.11 -9.66
C SER A 270 -15.89 -8.53 -8.25
N TRP A 271 -14.91 -9.02 -7.48
CA TRP A 271 -14.60 -8.49 -6.15
C TRP A 271 -14.02 -7.07 -6.22
N LEU A 272 -13.17 -6.79 -7.21
CA LEU A 272 -12.58 -5.47 -7.46
C LEU A 272 -13.62 -4.48 -8.01
N GLU A 273 -14.54 -4.93 -8.86
CA GLU A 273 -15.67 -4.13 -9.35
C GLU A 273 -16.60 -3.71 -8.21
N GLU A 274 -16.95 -4.64 -7.33
CA GLU A 274 -17.72 -4.35 -6.13
C GLU A 274 -16.98 -3.36 -5.23
N ASP A 275 -15.66 -3.55 -5.08
CA ASP A 275 -14.84 -2.69 -4.22
C ASP A 275 -14.88 -1.22 -4.62
N MET A 276 -15.08 -0.89 -5.90
CA MET A 276 -15.20 0.49 -6.38
C MET A 276 -16.40 1.25 -5.80
N LYS A 277 -17.40 0.53 -5.27
CA LYS A 277 -18.60 1.15 -4.70
C LYS A 277 -18.32 1.71 -3.30
N TYR A 278 -17.39 1.13 -2.54
CA TYR A 278 -17.15 1.47 -1.13
C TYR A 278 -16.35 2.76 -0.97
N LYS A 279 -16.92 3.72 -0.25
CA LYS A 279 -16.39 5.06 0.00
C LYS A 279 -17.25 5.77 1.04
N THR A 280 -16.93 7.01 1.37
CA THR A 280 -17.78 7.83 2.24
C THR A 280 -18.71 8.77 1.47
N ASP A 281 -19.83 9.11 2.08
CA ASP A 281 -20.68 10.26 1.73
C ASP A 281 -20.55 11.31 2.84
N GLU A 282 -19.63 12.26 2.64
CA GLU A 282 -19.27 13.25 3.66
C GLU A 282 -20.44 14.15 4.08
N SER A 283 -21.50 14.26 3.27
CA SER A 283 -22.72 15.00 3.63
C SER A 283 -23.50 14.36 4.79
N LYS A 284 -23.27 13.06 5.03
CA LYS A 284 -23.91 12.29 6.10
C LYS A 284 -23.04 12.12 7.33
N ARG A 285 -21.80 12.66 7.33
CA ARG A 285 -20.86 12.44 8.43
C ARG A 285 -21.37 13.09 9.71
N PRO A 286 -21.43 12.36 10.84
CA PRO A 286 -21.67 12.99 12.13
C PRO A 286 -20.54 13.97 12.48
N GLY A 287 -20.89 15.21 12.79
CA GLY A 287 -19.92 16.27 13.09
C GLY A 287 -19.37 16.94 11.83
N THR A 288 -18.10 17.33 11.84
CA THR A 288 -17.48 18.08 10.75
C THR A 288 -17.09 17.15 9.59
N PRO A 289 -17.53 17.42 8.35
CA PRO A 289 -17.08 16.72 7.15
C PRO A 289 -15.56 16.73 7.03
N LYS A 290 -14.97 15.63 6.56
CA LYS A 290 -13.55 15.61 6.22
C LYS A 290 -13.38 16.31 4.87
N THR A 291 -12.34 17.11 4.77
CA THR A 291 -11.95 17.81 3.54
C THR A 291 -10.49 17.52 3.19
N ALA A 292 -10.11 17.78 1.93
CA ALA A 292 -8.71 17.67 1.50
C ALA A 292 -7.79 18.56 2.35
N GLU A 293 -8.26 19.76 2.71
CA GLU A 293 -7.55 20.66 3.62
C GLU A 293 -7.30 20.01 4.98
N SER A 294 -8.34 19.48 5.62
CA SER A 294 -8.22 18.85 6.95
C SER A 294 -7.29 17.62 6.98
N LEU A 295 -7.20 16.88 5.86
CA LEU A 295 -6.42 15.64 5.78
C LEU A 295 -4.99 15.85 5.32
N PHE A 296 -4.75 16.84 4.46
CA PHE A 296 -3.45 17.03 3.82
C PHE A 296 -2.75 18.32 4.21
N GLY A 297 -3.45 19.27 4.83
CA GLY A 297 -2.93 20.60 5.13
C GLY A 297 -2.59 21.39 3.86
N ILE A 298 -3.24 21.06 2.74
CA ILE A 298 -3.01 21.72 1.45
C ILE A 298 -4.00 22.87 1.35
N GLU A 299 -3.55 24.08 1.69
CA GLU A 299 -4.22 25.32 1.35
C GLU A 299 -4.38 25.40 -0.17
N GLY A 300 -5.55 25.80 -0.66
CA GLY A 300 -5.76 26.16 -2.05
C GLY A 300 -4.94 27.39 -2.40
N SER A 301 -3.71 27.21 -2.87
CA SER A 301 -2.92 28.27 -3.51
C SER A 301 -3.49 28.57 -4.90
N PHE A 302 -4.67 29.18 -4.93
CA PHE A 302 -5.11 30.03 -6.02
C PHE A 302 -5.64 31.31 -5.38
N ARG A 303 -4.73 32.21 -4.99
CA ARG A 303 -5.09 33.63 -5.01
C ARG A 303 -5.41 33.93 -6.47
N GLN A 304 -6.67 34.17 -6.78
CA GLN A 304 -7.05 34.88 -7.99
C GLN A 304 -6.22 36.17 -7.99
N LEU A 305 -5.38 36.32 -9.00
CA LEU A 305 -4.85 37.63 -9.36
C LEU A 305 -6.06 38.42 -9.86
N GLU A 306 -6.61 39.26 -8.99
CA GLU A 306 -7.40 40.40 -9.45
C GLU A 306 -6.44 41.29 -10.24
N PHE A 307 -6.66 41.36 -11.55
CA PHE A 307 -6.06 42.37 -12.40
C PHE A 307 -6.92 43.63 -12.25
N ASP A 308 -6.34 44.68 -11.67
CA ASP A 308 -6.81 46.06 -11.86
C ASP A 308 -6.49 46.54 -13.28
#